data_AF-A0A3R7FKL9-F1
#
_entry.id   AF-A0A3R7FKL9-F1
#
_cell.length_a   1.000
_cell.length_b   1.000
_cell.length_c   1.000
_cell.angle_alpha   90.00
_cell.angle_beta   90.00
_cell.angle_gamma   90.00
#
_symmetry.space_group_name_H-M   'P 1'
#
loop_
_entity.id
_entity.type
_entity.pdbx_description
1 polymer ?
#
loop_
_entity_poly.entity_id
_entity_poly.type
_entity_poly.pdbx_seq_one_letter_code
_entity_poly.pdbx_strand_id
1 'polypeptide(L)'
;MYVCSCFGITEREVREHADAGACTPRRIASACKAGTDCGGCVRRIQALLGRGAALEAREAAAIVSSTAAVPSVAPVVLAAAQAARAARSARAAEAA
;
A
#
# COMPACT_ATOMS: atom_id res chain seq x y z
N MET A 1 -16.13 7.63 -4.20
CA MET A 1 -15.22 8.80 -4.27
C MET A 1 -14.30 8.65 -5.48
N TYR A 2 -13.86 9.75 -6.12
CA TYR A 2 -12.81 9.72 -7.13
C TYR A 2 -11.42 9.52 -6.50
N VAL A 3 -10.63 8.64 -7.08
CA VAL A 3 -9.24 8.36 -6.69
C VAL A 3 -8.26 9.03 -7.65
N CYS A 4 -8.56 9.05 -8.96
CA CYS A 4 -7.75 9.74 -9.97
C CYS A 4 -8.58 10.79 -10.71
N SER A 5 -8.24 12.07 -10.53
CA SER A 5 -8.95 13.17 -11.21
C SER A 5 -8.59 13.29 -12.69
N CYS A 6 -7.36 12.93 -13.10
CA CYS A 6 -6.90 13.06 -14.49
C CYS A 6 -7.71 12.18 -15.45
N PHE A 7 -8.08 10.98 -15.01
CA PHE A 7 -8.79 10.00 -15.82
C PHE A 7 -10.20 9.70 -15.27
N GLY A 8 -10.65 10.43 -14.25
CA GLY A 8 -11.97 10.25 -13.65
C GLY A 8 -12.19 8.88 -13.01
N ILE A 9 -11.15 8.25 -12.46
CA ILE A 9 -11.26 6.89 -11.90
C ILE A 9 -11.73 6.95 -10.45
N THR A 10 -12.77 6.17 -10.15
CA THR A 10 -13.38 6.02 -8.83
C THR A 10 -12.74 4.92 -8.00
N GLU A 11 -12.92 5.01 -6.71
CA GLU A 11 -12.51 3.96 -5.77
C GLU A 11 -13.19 2.62 -6.04
N ARG A 12 -14.45 2.64 -6.48
CA ARG A 12 -15.19 1.44 -6.87
C ARG A 12 -14.50 0.73 -8.04
N GLU A 13 -14.16 1.47 -9.10
CA GLU A 13 -13.46 0.90 -10.26
C GLU A 13 -12.09 0.35 -9.88
N VAL A 14 -11.34 1.03 -8.99
CA VAL A 14 -10.06 0.50 -8.49
C VAL A 14 -10.25 -0.85 -7.78
N ARG A 15 -11.30 -1.00 -6.96
CA ARG A 15 -11.61 -2.27 -6.30
C ARG A 15 -12.07 -3.34 -7.28
N GLU A 16 -12.94 -3.00 -8.23
CA GLU A 16 -13.38 -3.94 -9.27
C GLU A 16 -12.21 -4.49 -10.09
N HIS A 17 -11.25 -3.65 -10.47
CA HIS A 17 -10.03 -4.10 -11.13
C HIS A 17 -9.15 -4.95 -10.19
N ALA A 18 -9.09 -4.63 -8.90
CA ALA A 18 -8.36 -5.43 -7.91
C ALA A 18 -8.96 -6.83 -7.78
N ASP A 19 -10.28 -6.93 -7.71
CA ASP A 19 -11.06 -8.18 -7.64
C ASP A 19 -10.89 -8.99 -8.94
N ALA A 20 -10.76 -8.32 -10.08
CA ALA A 20 -10.39 -8.93 -11.36
C ALA A 20 -8.90 -9.34 -11.47
N GLY A 21 -8.09 -9.16 -10.43
CA GLY A 21 -6.68 -9.60 -10.37
C GLY A 21 -5.63 -8.52 -10.64
N ALA A 22 -6.03 -7.27 -10.82
CA ALA A 22 -5.13 -6.11 -10.95
C ALA A 22 -4.62 -5.64 -9.58
N CYS A 23 -4.07 -6.55 -8.79
CA CYS A 23 -3.69 -6.30 -7.41
C CYS A 23 -2.34 -5.56 -7.23
N THR A 24 -1.89 -4.74 -8.19
CA THR A 24 -0.72 -3.83 -8.04
C THR A 24 -1.00 -2.48 -8.69
N PRO A 25 -0.37 -1.35 -8.30
CA PRO A 25 -0.68 -0.04 -8.89
C PRO A 25 -0.36 -0.03 -10.37
N ARG A 26 0.67 -0.78 -10.79
CA ARG A 26 1.05 -0.96 -12.19
C ARG A 26 -0.01 -1.75 -12.95
N ARG A 27 -0.59 -2.81 -12.38
CA ARG A 27 -1.71 -3.53 -13.00
C ARG A 27 -2.99 -2.68 -13.06
N ILE A 28 -3.28 -1.90 -12.02
CA ILE A 28 -4.38 -0.92 -12.05
C ILE A 28 -4.16 0.10 -13.18
N ALA A 29 -2.96 0.65 -13.30
CA ALA A 29 -2.61 1.57 -14.38
C ALA A 29 -2.80 0.93 -15.76
N SER A 30 -2.44 -0.36 -15.93
CA SER A 30 -2.70 -1.09 -17.16
C SER A 30 -4.19 -1.33 -17.43
N ALA A 31 -5.02 -1.50 -16.40
CA ALA A 31 -6.45 -1.76 -16.55
C ALA A 31 -7.27 -0.48 -16.83
N CYS A 32 -6.96 0.63 -16.15
CA CYS A 32 -7.79 1.84 -16.18
C CYS A 32 -7.03 3.17 -16.31
N LYS A 33 -5.73 3.14 -16.63
CA LYS A 33 -4.85 4.33 -16.78
C LYS A 33 -4.60 5.14 -15.49
N ALA A 34 -5.19 4.76 -14.36
CA ALA A 34 -4.96 5.50 -13.11
C ALA A 34 -3.46 5.52 -12.75
N GLY A 35 -2.92 6.73 -12.53
CA GLY A 35 -1.54 6.92 -12.10
C GLY A 35 -0.49 7.02 -13.21
N THR A 36 -0.90 7.10 -14.48
CA THR A 36 0.03 7.27 -15.62
C THR A 36 0.27 8.72 -16.05
N ASP A 37 -0.46 9.68 -15.47
CA ASP A 37 -0.32 11.11 -15.74
C ASP A 37 0.43 11.79 -14.57
N CYS A 38 -0.23 12.66 -13.78
CA CYS A 38 0.41 13.38 -12.67
C CYS A 38 0.85 12.48 -11.49
N GLY A 39 0.39 11.23 -11.43
CA GLY A 39 0.79 10.24 -10.44
C GLY A 39 0.28 10.46 -8.99
N GLY A 40 -0.43 11.56 -8.69
CA GLY A 40 -0.86 11.88 -7.32
C GLY A 40 -1.76 10.81 -6.66
N CYS A 41 -2.50 10.04 -7.47
CA CYS A 41 -3.38 8.98 -6.98
C CYS A 41 -2.65 7.67 -6.60
N VAL A 42 -1.37 7.49 -6.98
CA VAL A 42 -0.66 6.20 -6.85
C VAL A 42 -0.56 5.74 -5.39
N ARG A 43 -0.26 6.67 -4.46
CA ARG A 43 -0.17 6.36 -3.02
C ARG A 43 -1.53 5.96 -2.44
N ARG A 44 -2.61 6.60 -2.88
CA ARG A 44 -3.98 6.25 -2.49
C ARG A 44 -4.38 4.88 -3.01
N ILE A 45 -4.06 4.58 -4.27
CA ILE A 45 -4.28 3.25 -4.87
C ILE A 45 -3.50 2.17 -4.10
N GLN A 46 -2.26 2.46 -3.67
CA GLN A 46 -1.49 1.54 -2.82
C GLN A 46 -2.20 1.27 -1.48
N ALA A 47 -2.76 2.30 -0.84
CA ALA A 47 -3.52 2.15 0.40
C ALA A 47 -4.78 1.30 0.21
N LEU A 48 -5.57 1.57 -0.84
CA LEU A 48 -6.77 0.79 -1.19
C LEU A 48 -6.46 -0.69 -1.44
N LEU A 49 -5.27 -0.98 -1.97
CA LEU A 49 -4.80 -2.34 -2.23
C LEU A 49 -4.08 -2.97 -1.02
N GLY A 50 -4.24 -2.40 0.18
CA GLY A 50 -3.67 -2.93 1.42
C GLY A 50 -2.14 -2.81 1.52
N ARG A 51 -1.49 -2.04 0.63
CA ARG A 51 -0.03 -1.82 0.61
C ARG A 51 0.41 -0.50 1.26
N GLY A 52 -0.54 0.26 1.80
CA GLY A 52 -0.33 1.60 2.33
C GLY A 52 -0.33 1.70 3.85
N ALA A 53 0.02 0.63 4.60
CA ALA A 53 0.01 0.56 6.06
C ALA A 53 0.74 1.71 6.82
N ALA A 54 1.37 2.64 6.10
CA ALA A 54 2.00 3.85 6.65
C ALA A 54 1.11 5.11 6.62
N LEU A 55 -0.07 5.11 5.98
CA LEU A 55 -0.95 6.30 5.91
C LEU A 55 -1.87 6.42 7.14
N GLU A 56 -2.51 5.33 7.55
CA GLU A 56 -3.30 5.27 8.81
C GLU A 56 -2.42 5.54 10.04
N ALA A 57 -1.14 5.14 9.98
CA ALA A 57 -0.16 5.47 11.00
C ALA A 57 0.19 6.96 11.05
N ARG A 58 0.01 7.75 9.99
CA ARG A 58 0.29 9.20 10.00
C ARG A 58 -0.88 10.01 10.55
N GLU A 59 -2.11 9.57 10.30
CA GLU A 59 -3.30 10.19 10.90
C GLU A 59 -3.43 9.80 12.38
N ALA A 60 -3.09 8.56 12.75
CA ALA A 60 -2.93 8.14 14.13
C ALA A 60 -1.70 8.78 14.82
N ALA A 61 -0.57 8.95 14.13
CA ALA A 61 0.64 9.58 14.71
C ALA A 61 0.46 11.08 14.97
N ALA A 62 -0.43 11.78 14.25
CA ALA A 62 -0.74 13.17 14.54
C ALA A 62 -1.36 13.36 15.94
N ILE A 63 -2.08 12.34 16.46
CA ILE A 63 -2.65 12.32 17.80
C ILE A 63 -1.64 11.81 18.84
N VAL A 64 -0.78 10.86 18.47
CA VAL A 64 0.21 10.23 19.40
C VAL A 64 1.46 11.09 19.61
N SER A 65 1.73 12.08 18.76
CA SER A 65 2.93 12.94 18.90
C SER A 65 2.96 13.80 20.17
N SER A 66 1.88 13.83 20.97
CA SER A 66 1.84 14.57 22.24
C SER A 66 2.03 13.69 23.49
N THR A 67 2.01 12.35 23.40
CA THR A 67 2.33 11.52 24.57
C THR A 67 3.24 10.32 24.27
N ALA A 68 4.41 10.39 24.88
CA ALA A 68 5.25 9.29 25.37
C ALA A 68 6.10 8.48 24.37
N ALA A 69 7.40 8.73 24.50
CA ALA A 69 8.47 7.84 24.10
C ALA A 69 8.37 6.45 24.75
N VAL A 70 8.74 5.40 24.00
CA VAL A 70 9.56 4.30 24.51
C VAL A 70 10.47 3.78 23.38
N PRO A 71 11.80 3.97 23.44
CA PRO A 71 12.72 3.26 22.56
C PRO A 71 13.14 1.95 23.23
N SER A 72 12.36 0.87 23.06
CA SER A 72 12.82 -0.50 23.34
C SER A 72 11.96 -1.58 22.66
N VAL A 73 11.72 -1.46 21.35
CA VAL A 73 11.18 -2.58 20.53
C VAL A 73 11.98 -2.83 19.25
N ALA A 74 13.08 -2.09 19.05
CA ALA A 74 13.96 -2.24 17.89
C ALA A 74 14.36 -3.70 17.57
N PRO A 75 14.71 -4.58 18.55
CA PRO A 75 15.05 -5.96 18.22
C PRO A 75 13.84 -6.79 17.77
N VAL A 76 12.64 -6.53 18.30
CA VAL A 76 11.40 -7.25 17.93
C VAL A 76 10.93 -6.86 16.53
N VAL A 77 11.03 -5.57 16.20
CA VAL A 77 10.69 -5.05 14.87
C VAL A 77 11.65 -5.59 13.82
N LEU A 78 12.94 -5.68 14.14
CA LEU A 78 13.95 -6.23 13.24
C LEU A 78 13.75 -7.74 13.03
N ALA A 79 13.45 -8.50 14.08
CA ALA A 79 13.15 -9.94 13.99
C ALA A 79 11.89 -10.21 13.14
N ALA A 80 10.81 -9.46 13.34
CA ALA A 80 9.60 -9.57 12.53
C ALA A 80 9.86 -9.23 11.05
N ALA A 81 10.67 -8.19 10.79
CA ALA A 81 11.05 -7.81 9.44
C ALA A 81 11.93 -8.87 8.74
N GLN A 82 12.83 -9.53 9.47
CA GLN A 82 13.66 -10.63 8.96
C GLN A 82 12.82 -11.88 8.64
N ALA A 83 11.90 -12.28 9.53
CA ALA A 83 10.98 -13.40 9.29
C ALA A 83 10.09 -13.16 8.05
N ALA A 84 9.58 -11.94 7.89
CA ALA A 84 8.77 -11.58 6.71
C ALA A 84 9.59 -11.57 5.41
N ARG A 85 10.90 -11.26 5.46
CA ARG A 85 11.79 -11.34 4.28
C ARG A 85 12.06 -12.80 3.89
N ALA A 86 12.32 -13.67 4.87
CA ALA A 86 12.54 -15.10 4.64
C ALA A 86 11.31 -15.79 4.02
N ALA A 87 10.10 -15.46 4.50
CA ALA A 87 8.87 -15.99 3.92
C ALA A 87 8.62 -15.53 2.47
N ARG A 88 9.05 -14.31 2.12
CA ARG A 88 8.95 -13.79 0.74
C ARG A 88 9.98 -14.41 -0.20
N SER A 89 11.20 -14.68 0.26
CA SER A 89 12.21 -15.38 -0.56
C SER A 89 11.82 -16.83 -0.83
N ALA A 90 11.18 -17.51 0.12
CA ALA A 90 10.65 -18.86 -0.10
C ALA A 90 9.55 -18.87 -1.18
N ARG A 91 8.57 -17.95 -1.07
CA ARG A 91 7.50 -17.83 -2.08
C ARG A 91 7.99 -17.39 -3.46
N ALA A 92 9.08 -16.63 -3.53
CA ALA A 92 9.70 -16.25 -4.80
C ALA A 92 10.45 -17.43 -5.44
N ALA A 93 10.99 -18.35 -4.65
CA ALA A 93 11.65 -19.56 -5.14
C ALA A 93 10.64 -20.61 -5.63
N GLU A 94 9.45 -20.69 -5.05
CA GLU A 94 8.37 -21.61 -5.49
C GLU A 94 7.63 -21.15 -6.75
N ALA A 95 7.84 -19.88 -7.17
CA ALA A 95 7.21 -19.30 -8.36
C ALA A 95 8.12 -19.30 -9.61
N ALA A 96 9.29 -19.94 -9.53
CA ALA A 96 10.26 -20.11 -10.59
C ALA A 96 10.33 -21.59 -11.01
#